data_AF-A0A5B8EJ95-F1
#
_entry.id   AF-A0A5B8EJ95-F1
#
_cell.length_a   1.000
_cell.length_b   1.000
_cell.length_c   1.000
_cell.angle_alpha   90.00
_cell.angle_beta   90.00
_cell.angle_gamma   90.00
#
_symmetry.space_group_name_H-M   'P 1'
#
loop_
_entity.id
_entity.type
_entity.pdbx_description
1 polymer ?
#
loop_
_entity_poly.entity_id
_entity_poly.type
_entity_poly.pdbx_seq_one_letter_code
_entity_poly.pdbx_strand_id
1 'polypeptide(L)'
;MKEENVTTVASNSKLLPLSKIVSARKFKKIEYLSDNFGALSLEDENISAATTGTLIDFLTRVIVLKDDDAFGESARGVSELANKEQTQRYLFNCATFKVLIDNKKIDDLEDDVFNLGLEICSWEQGIRSGLYVPPSIYPDEVTISHYKIMLNRAKVYLNKIGSIIRTSYASATENGLITGDGDYLAADTLIDFKVSKRATMAPNWVRQLFLYRVLLRDEIVSPDQIKKLMIFNPRRDEGFLLDLTTINPDILTFVKSQAEKRSQELMGSANELTKKAVNLVVNHTVSYEDANLSKHVFNFDSLGHISNEGESLTTEQIRQILLFLIDYCYINKQFSLNDANKGAGIANQIDDKAGTKLIEYEHTFKKIPVDKELPDKFFVYGCKISRYIIAYEKGKWVDINANDTDIKHLKVIFNRIQKFFEEKGIPTELRVNGYSYVGKDWNNLKEETYNIDLKKDTTAWIVGLMTDDNLDILQVKNLKSAKDGEFTEVGIFNPRLNTYYFKTRPKRDYEL
;
A
#
# COMPACT_ATOMS: atom_id res chain seq x y z
N MET A 1 11.07 -8.47 -22.94
CA MET A 1 11.10 -9.17 -21.64
C MET A 1 9.79 -9.89 -21.48
N LYS A 2 9.79 -11.11 -20.91
CA LYS A 2 8.55 -11.82 -20.62
C LYS A 2 8.39 -11.89 -19.11
N GLU A 3 7.50 -11.06 -18.57
CA GLU A 3 7.04 -11.18 -17.19
C GLU A 3 6.03 -12.33 -17.12
N GLU A 4 6.01 -13.04 -16.00
CA GLU A 4 5.04 -14.11 -15.75
C GLU A 4 4.23 -13.81 -14.50
N ASN A 5 2.92 -13.96 -14.58
CA ASN A 5 2.09 -13.91 -13.38
C ASN A 5 2.29 -15.18 -12.53
N VAL A 6 2.19 -15.07 -11.21
CA VAL A 6 2.21 -16.22 -10.26
C VAL A 6 1.26 -17.33 -10.70
N THR A 7 0.08 -17.02 -11.23
CA THR A 7 -0.89 -18.00 -11.75
C THR A 7 -0.36 -18.79 -12.96
N THR A 8 0.43 -18.16 -13.83
CA THR A 8 1.12 -18.82 -14.95
C THR A 8 2.16 -19.80 -14.44
N VAL A 9 2.98 -19.37 -13.46
CA VAL A 9 3.99 -20.22 -12.82
C VAL A 9 3.35 -21.38 -12.07
N ALA A 10 2.25 -21.13 -11.35
CA ALA A 10 1.47 -22.13 -10.62
C ALA A 10 0.84 -23.19 -11.54
N SER A 11 0.64 -22.87 -12.82
CA SER A 11 0.14 -23.82 -13.82
C SER A 11 1.24 -24.75 -14.35
N ASN A 12 2.52 -24.42 -14.14
CA ASN A 12 3.65 -25.23 -14.59
C ASN A 12 3.96 -26.38 -13.61
N SER A 13 3.34 -27.53 -13.86
CA SER A 13 3.52 -28.73 -13.02
C SER A 13 4.92 -29.34 -13.04
N LYS A 14 5.73 -29.05 -14.07
CA LYS A 14 7.12 -29.54 -14.17
C LYS A 14 8.04 -28.74 -13.27
N LEU A 15 7.84 -27.42 -13.18
CA LEU A 15 8.60 -26.53 -12.30
C LEU A 15 8.28 -26.80 -10.82
N LEU A 16 7.00 -26.98 -10.51
CA LEU A 16 6.49 -27.12 -9.15
C LEU A 16 5.70 -28.44 -8.98
N PRO A 17 6.35 -29.62 -9.06
CA PRO A 17 5.65 -30.89 -8.95
C PRO A 17 5.08 -31.09 -7.55
N LEU A 18 3.82 -31.54 -7.44
CA LEU A 18 3.17 -31.73 -6.13
C LEU A 18 3.88 -32.79 -5.26
N SER A 19 4.62 -33.72 -5.87
CA SER A 19 5.45 -34.69 -5.13
C SER A 19 6.59 -34.04 -4.33
N LYS A 20 7.00 -32.82 -4.68
CA LYS A 20 7.99 -32.01 -3.95
C LYS A 20 7.38 -30.86 -3.13
N ILE A 21 6.06 -30.66 -3.24
CA ILE A 21 5.32 -29.65 -2.48
C ILE A 21 4.39 -30.37 -1.52
N VAL A 22 3.12 -30.49 -1.87
CA VAL A 22 2.12 -31.18 -1.09
C VAL A 22 0.99 -31.65 -1.99
N SER A 23 0.41 -32.80 -1.70
CA SER A 23 -0.80 -33.26 -2.39
C SER A 23 -2.00 -32.39 -2.02
N ALA A 24 -2.88 -32.12 -2.98
CA ALA A 24 -4.13 -31.39 -2.75
C ALA A 24 -5.01 -32.03 -1.65
N ARG A 25 -4.89 -33.34 -1.42
CA ARG A 25 -5.62 -34.07 -0.36
C ARG A 25 -5.21 -33.71 1.06
N LYS A 26 -4.08 -33.00 1.25
CA LYS A 26 -3.64 -32.53 2.58
C LYS A 26 -4.39 -31.29 3.04
N PHE A 27 -5.06 -30.59 2.13
CA PHE A 27 -5.95 -29.49 2.52
C PHE A 27 -7.23 -30.06 3.13
N LYS A 28 -7.54 -29.64 4.36
CA LYS A 28 -8.78 -29.98 5.04
C LYS A 28 -9.92 -29.19 4.40
N LYS A 29 -10.94 -29.89 3.91
CA LYS A 29 -12.18 -29.26 3.47
C LYS A 29 -12.94 -28.72 4.69
N ILE A 30 -13.45 -27.51 4.58
CA ILE A 30 -14.29 -26.85 5.59
C ILE A 30 -15.61 -26.48 4.90
N GLU A 31 -16.72 -26.79 5.55
CA GLU A 31 -18.06 -26.37 5.14
C GLU A 31 -18.53 -25.32 6.14
N TYR A 32 -18.92 -24.14 5.66
CA TYR A 32 -19.21 -23.01 6.54
C TYR A 32 -20.67 -22.97 6.99
N LEU A 33 -21.57 -23.60 6.21
CA LEU A 33 -23.01 -23.68 6.47
C LEU A 33 -23.60 -22.32 6.85
N SER A 34 -23.15 -21.29 6.13
CA SER A 34 -23.56 -19.90 6.29
C SER A 34 -25.02 -19.71 5.89
N ASP A 35 -25.53 -20.59 5.02
CA ASP A 35 -26.94 -20.70 4.62
C ASP A 35 -27.29 -22.15 4.27
N ASN A 36 -28.55 -22.37 3.85
CA ASN A 36 -29.09 -23.67 3.48
C ASN A 36 -29.26 -23.86 1.96
N PHE A 37 -28.67 -23.00 1.13
CA PHE A 37 -28.82 -23.06 -0.32
C PHE A 37 -27.87 -24.07 -0.98
N GLY A 38 -26.81 -24.50 -0.28
CA GLY A 38 -25.80 -25.39 -0.86
C GLY A 38 -24.99 -24.71 -1.98
N ALA A 39 -24.52 -25.48 -2.96
CA ALA A 39 -23.78 -24.90 -4.08
C ALA A 39 -24.71 -24.16 -5.05
N LEU A 40 -24.39 -22.91 -5.38
CA LEU A 40 -25.13 -22.16 -6.39
C LEU A 40 -24.77 -22.66 -7.80
N SER A 41 -25.78 -22.78 -8.65
CA SER A 41 -25.65 -23.24 -10.02
C SER A 41 -24.96 -22.20 -10.90
N LEU A 42 -24.03 -22.66 -11.74
CA LEU A 42 -23.33 -21.79 -12.70
C LEU A 42 -24.10 -21.68 -14.03
N GLU A 43 -24.88 -22.69 -14.40
CA GLU A 43 -25.69 -22.65 -15.63
C GLU A 43 -26.85 -21.65 -15.57
N ASP A 44 -27.22 -21.22 -14.37
CA ASP A 44 -28.27 -20.24 -14.14
C ASP A 44 -27.76 -18.78 -14.16
N GLU A 45 -26.45 -18.57 -14.31
CA GLU A 45 -25.82 -17.25 -14.34
C GLU A 45 -25.49 -16.81 -15.78
N ASN A 46 -25.74 -15.54 -16.10
CA ASN A 46 -25.50 -14.99 -17.45
C ASN A 46 -24.12 -14.28 -17.60
N ILE A 47 -23.32 -14.22 -16.52
CA ILE A 47 -21.97 -13.66 -16.50
C ILE A 47 -20.92 -14.77 -16.35
N SER A 48 -19.79 -14.65 -17.04
CA SER A 48 -18.73 -15.66 -17.00
C SER A 48 -18.18 -15.88 -15.58
N ALA A 49 -17.75 -17.10 -15.27
CA ALA A 49 -17.19 -17.43 -13.96
C ALA A 49 -15.93 -16.60 -13.62
N ALA A 50 -15.11 -16.26 -14.61
CA ALA A 50 -13.91 -15.44 -14.40
C ALA A 50 -14.28 -14.01 -14.02
N THR A 51 -15.19 -13.40 -14.79
CA THR A 51 -15.72 -12.05 -14.53
C THR A 51 -16.43 -11.98 -13.18
N THR A 52 -17.23 -13.01 -12.87
CA THR A 52 -17.90 -13.14 -11.57
C THR A 52 -16.89 -13.21 -10.43
N GLY A 53 -15.79 -13.95 -10.61
CA GLY A 53 -14.72 -14.04 -9.61
C GLY A 53 -14.13 -12.68 -9.27
N THR A 54 -13.73 -11.90 -10.28
CA THR A 54 -13.21 -10.54 -10.10
C THR A 54 -14.25 -9.63 -9.45
N LEU A 55 -15.50 -9.66 -9.91
CA LEU A 55 -16.56 -8.82 -9.37
C LEU A 55 -16.85 -9.14 -7.90
N ILE A 56 -17.00 -10.42 -7.54
CA ILE A 56 -17.29 -10.82 -6.16
C ILE A 56 -16.13 -10.49 -5.23
N ASP A 57 -14.89 -10.60 -5.69
CA ASP A 57 -13.72 -10.17 -4.92
C ASP A 57 -13.74 -8.65 -4.67
N PHE A 58 -13.91 -7.84 -5.72
CA PHE A 58 -14.03 -6.38 -5.60
C PHE A 58 -15.19 -5.97 -4.67
N LEU A 59 -16.38 -6.53 -4.87
CA LEU A 59 -17.55 -6.24 -4.05
C LEU A 59 -17.35 -6.69 -2.60
N THR A 60 -16.66 -7.81 -2.36
CA THR A 60 -16.32 -8.24 -0.98
C THR A 60 -15.42 -7.20 -0.31
N ARG A 61 -14.37 -6.73 -1.00
CA ARG A 61 -13.48 -5.68 -0.47
C ARG A 61 -14.25 -4.41 -0.13
N VAL A 62 -15.00 -3.84 -1.07
CA VAL A 62 -15.67 -2.55 -0.85
C VAL A 62 -16.87 -2.66 0.10
N ILE A 63 -17.72 -3.68 -0.05
CA ILE A 63 -19.01 -3.75 0.66
C ILE A 63 -18.85 -4.43 2.03
N VAL A 64 -18.09 -5.52 2.10
CA VAL A 64 -17.96 -6.33 3.32
C VAL A 64 -16.83 -5.80 4.21
N LEU A 65 -15.65 -5.55 3.62
CA LEU A 65 -14.48 -5.09 4.36
C LEU A 65 -14.39 -3.56 4.48
N LYS A 66 -15.20 -2.82 3.72
CA LYS A 66 -15.17 -1.35 3.65
C LYS A 66 -13.78 -0.83 3.27
N ASP A 67 -13.13 -1.55 2.36
CA ASP A 67 -11.83 -1.22 1.82
C ASP A 67 -11.97 -0.22 0.65
N ASP A 68 -11.64 1.04 0.91
CA ASP A 68 -11.66 2.10 -0.10
C ASP A 68 -10.55 1.95 -1.15
N ASP A 69 -9.48 1.20 -0.86
CA ASP A 69 -8.34 0.98 -1.77
C ASP A 69 -8.66 -0.07 -2.85
N ALA A 70 -9.79 -0.77 -2.74
CA ALA A 70 -10.20 -1.79 -3.70
C ALA A 70 -10.39 -1.27 -5.14
N PHE A 71 -10.55 0.05 -5.31
CA PHE A 71 -10.60 0.72 -6.62
C PHE A 71 -9.23 0.91 -7.27
N GLY A 72 -8.13 0.59 -6.57
CA GLY A 72 -6.76 0.83 -7.03
C GLY A 72 -6.43 0.17 -8.37
N GLU A 73 -6.77 -1.11 -8.54
CA GLU A 73 -6.50 -1.84 -9.78
C GLU A 73 -7.30 -1.31 -10.98
N SER A 74 -8.57 -0.99 -10.79
CA SER A 74 -9.39 -0.37 -11.84
C SER A 74 -8.94 1.06 -12.14
N ALA A 75 -8.54 1.84 -11.14
CA ALA A 75 -8.00 3.19 -11.32
C ALA A 75 -6.67 3.16 -12.09
N ARG A 76 -5.82 2.17 -11.82
CA ARG A 76 -4.60 1.93 -12.59
C ARG A 76 -4.93 1.64 -14.05
N GLY A 77 -5.92 0.77 -14.30
CA GLY A 77 -6.43 0.52 -15.65
C GLY A 77 -6.89 1.76 -16.39
N VAL A 78 -7.58 2.66 -15.70
CA VAL A 78 -7.99 3.93 -16.28
C VAL A 78 -6.78 4.81 -16.58
N SER A 79 -5.80 4.89 -15.67
CA SER A 79 -4.61 5.72 -15.86
C SER A 79 -3.74 5.29 -17.04
N GLU A 80 -3.67 3.99 -17.34
CA GLU A 80 -2.83 3.44 -18.40
C GLU A 80 -3.54 3.37 -19.75
N LEU A 81 -4.86 3.14 -19.77
CA LEU A 81 -5.60 2.78 -20.98
C LEU A 81 -6.68 3.78 -21.39
N ALA A 82 -7.18 4.62 -20.47
CA ALA A 82 -8.34 5.46 -20.75
C ALA A 82 -8.00 6.77 -21.47
N ASN A 83 -8.92 7.22 -22.32
CA ASN A 83 -8.96 8.61 -22.75
C ASN A 83 -9.70 9.49 -21.72
N LYS A 84 -9.68 10.82 -21.94
CA LYS A 84 -10.28 11.80 -21.02
C LYS A 84 -11.76 11.55 -20.72
N GLU A 85 -12.56 11.19 -21.73
CA GLU A 85 -14.00 10.91 -21.56
C GLU A 85 -14.22 9.65 -20.74
N GLN A 86 -13.47 8.58 -21.03
CA GLN A 86 -13.52 7.33 -20.29
C GLN A 86 -13.09 7.51 -18.83
N THR A 87 -12.07 8.34 -18.57
CA THR A 87 -11.68 8.70 -17.20
C THR A 87 -12.81 9.41 -16.46
N GLN A 88 -13.48 10.37 -17.10
CA GLN A 88 -14.62 11.07 -16.48
C GLN A 88 -15.78 10.11 -16.18
N ARG A 89 -16.11 9.21 -17.10
CA ARG A 89 -17.16 8.19 -16.90
C ARG A 89 -16.80 7.24 -15.77
N TYR A 90 -15.54 6.78 -15.69
CA TYR A 90 -15.08 5.95 -14.59
C TYR A 90 -15.22 6.63 -13.23
N LEU A 91 -14.80 7.90 -13.12
CA LEU A 91 -14.93 8.67 -11.88
C LEU A 91 -16.39 8.84 -11.47
N PHE A 92 -17.28 9.12 -12.44
CA PHE A 92 -18.72 9.19 -12.20
C PHE A 92 -19.29 7.86 -11.72
N ASN A 93 -18.91 6.75 -12.35
CA ASN A 93 -19.35 5.41 -11.95
C ASN A 93 -18.87 5.06 -10.53
N CYS A 94 -17.62 5.37 -10.18
CA CYS A 94 -17.10 5.13 -8.84
C CYS A 94 -17.84 5.96 -7.79
N ALA A 95 -18.08 7.25 -8.06
CA ALA A 95 -18.84 8.12 -7.16
C ALA A 95 -20.28 7.61 -6.96
N THR A 96 -20.95 7.24 -8.06
CA THR A 96 -22.31 6.70 -8.04
C THR A 96 -22.37 5.38 -7.27
N PHE A 97 -21.42 4.47 -7.54
CA PHE A 97 -21.31 3.20 -6.84
C PHE A 97 -21.19 3.41 -5.33
N LYS A 98 -20.30 4.32 -4.87
CA LYS A 98 -20.13 4.64 -3.44
C LYS A 98 -21.42 5.16 -2.81
N VAL A 99 -22.15 6.02 -3.49
CA VAL A 99 -23.45 6.52 -3.01
C VAL A 99 -24.48 5.39 -2.90
N LEU A 100 -24.55 4.51 -3.90
CA LEU A 100 -25.56 3.44 -3.92
C LEU A 100 -25.36 2.37 -2.85
N ILE A 101 -24.11 2.16 -2.39
CA ILE A 101 -23.81 1.19 -1.32
C ILE A 101 -23.81 1.82 0.08
N ASP A 102 -23.87 3.14 0.19
CA ASP A 102 -23.71 3.83 1.47
C ASP A 102 -24.85 3.47 2.42
N ASN A 103 -24.50 3.08 3.65
CA ASN A 103 -25.44 2.66 4.69
C ASN A 103 -26.45 1.56 4.30
N LYS A 104 -26.22 0.80 3.22
CA LYS A 104 -27.09 -0.31 2.79
C LYS A 104 -26.57 -1.68 3.24
N LYS A 105 -27.51 -2.59 3.52
CA LYS A 105 -27.20 -4.02 3.69
C LYS A 105 -27.12 -4.70 2.32
N ILE A 106 -26.43 -5.83 2.25
CA ILE A 106 -26.22 -6.60 1.02
C ILE A 106 -27.54 -6.94 0.33
N ASP A 107 -28.55 -7.34 1.10
CA ASP A 107 -29.85 -7.75 0.56
C ASP A 107 -30.64 -6.57 -0.04
N ASP A 108 -30.40 -5.36 0.47
CA ASP A 108 -31.04 -4.10 0.07
C ASP A 108 -30.31 -3.40 -1.09
N LEU A 109 -29.23 -3.98 -1.61
CA LEU A 109 -28.49 -3.40 -2.74
C LEU A 109 -29.32 -3.45 -4.02
N GLU A 110 -29.35 -2.33 -4.73
CA GLU A 110 -30.00 -2.20 -6.03
C GLU A 110 -29.15 -2.83 -7.14
N ASP A 111 -29.78 -3.23 -8.24
CA ASP A 111 -29.13 -3.92 -9.36
C ASP A 111 -27.99 -3.07 -9.98
N ASP A 112 -28.15 -1.75 -9.98
CA ASP A 112 -27.16 -0.78 -10.47
C ASP A 112 -25.79 -0.92 -9.78
N VAL A 113 -25.76 -1.37 -8.52
CA VAL A 113 -24.50 -1.63 -7.80
C VAL A 113 -23.68 -2.71 -8.52
N PHE A 114 -24.34 -3.77 -8.98
CA PHE A 114 -23.67 -4.89 -9.64
C PHE A 114 -23.28 -4.53 -11.07
N ASN A 115 -24.10 -3.74 -11.76
CA ASN A 115 -23.78 -3.22 -13.09
C ASN A 115 -22.56 -2.29 -13.06
N LEU A 116 -22.56 -1.31 -12.14
CA LEU A 116 -21.43 -0.40 -11.96
C LEU A 116 -20.17 -1.12 -11.49
N GLY A 117 -20.31 -2.09 -10.57
CA GLY A 117 -19.19 -2.92 -10.13
C GLY A 117 -18.56 -3.68 -11.31
N LEU A 118 -19.37 -4.20 -12.22
CA LEU A 118 -18.89 -4.87 -13.44
C LEU A 118 -18.15 -3.90 -14.37
N GLU A 119 -18.68 -2.69 -14.56
CA GLU A 119 -18.01 -1.63 -15.33
C GLU A 119 -16.66 -1.23 -14.71
N ILE A 120 -16.59 -1.08 -13.39
CA ILE A 120 -15.36 -0.76 -12.66
C ILE A 120 -14.33 -1.90 -12.84
N CYS A 121 -14.74 -3.15 -12.61
CA CYS A 121 -13.87 -4.33 -12.75
C CYS A 121 -13.37 -4.59 -14.18
N SER A 122 -14.04 -4.06 -15.20
CA SER A 122 -13.61 -4.21 -16.59
C SER A 122 -12.29 -3.47 -16.89
N TRP A 123 -11.95 -2.44 -16.11
CA TRP A 123 -10.66 -1.75 -16.19
C TRP A 123 -9.51 -2.60 -15.65
N GLU A 124 -9.74 -3.34 -14.56
CA GLU A 124 -8.77 -4.30 -14.03
C GLU A 124 -8.51 -5.42 -15.06
N GLN A 125 -9.56 -5.95 -15.69
CA GLN A 125 -9.41 -6.92 -16.77
C GLN A 125 -8.64 -6.33 -17.96
N GLY A 126 -8.88 -5.06 -18.29
CA GLY A 126 -8.19 -4.35 -19.37
C GLY A 126 -6.68 -4.29 -19.18
N ILE A 127 -6.22 -4.06 -17.95
CA ILE A 127 -4.78 -4.13 -17.64
C ILE A 127 -4.22 -5.53 -17.85
N ARG A 128 -4.93 -6.56 -17.35
CA ARG A 128 -4.48 -7.95 -17.44
C ARG A 128 -4.39 -8.45 -18.89
N SER A 129 -5.26 -7.94 -19.77
CA SER A 129 -5.28 -8.27 -21.20
C SER A 129 -4.44 -7.33 -22.07
N GLY A 130 -4.10 -6.15 -21.56
CA GLY A 130 -3.52 -5.03 -22.32
C GLY A 130 -4.53 -4.27 -23.18
N LEU A 131 -5.83 -4.56 -23.06
CA LEU A 131 -6.90 -3.89 -23.81
C LEU A 131 -8.18 -3.78 -22.97
N TYR A 132 -8.65 -2.55 -22.74
CA TYR A 132 -9.94 -2.30 -22.14
C TYR A 132 -11.09 -2.72 -23.07
N VAL A 133 -11.98 -3.58 -22.56
CA VAL A 133 -13.22 -3.98 -23.24
C VAL A 133 -14.38 -3.71 -22.27
N PRO A 134 -15.29 -2.78 -22.60
CA PRO A 134 -16.44 -2.51 -21.73
C PRO A 134 -17.39 -3.72 -21.70
N PRO A 135 -18.12 -3.93 -20.60
CA PRO A 135 -19.14 -4.98 -20.53
C PRO A 135 -20.21 -4.80 -21.62
N SER A 136 -20.57 -5.88 -22.29
CA SER A 136 -21.67 -5.92 -23.28
C SER A 136 -22.91 -6.67 -22.78
N ILE A 137 -22.79 -7.36 -21.64
CA ILE A 137 -23.83 -8.13 -20.97
C ILE A 137 -23.76 -7.75 -19.48
N TYR A 138 -24.91 -7.59 -18.85
CA TYR A 138 -25.07 -7.25 -17.44
C TYR A 138 -25.76 -8.39 -16.69
N PRO A 139 -25.48 -8.55 -15.38
CA PRO A 139 -26.06 -9.63 -14.59
C PRO A 139 -27.58 -9.53 -14.56
N ASP A 140 -28.26 -10.65 -14.82
CA ASP A 140 -29.71 -10.75 -14.66
C ASP A 140 -30.12 -10.97 -13.19
N GLU A 141 -31.43 -11.01 -12.93
CA GLU A 141 -31.99 -11.15 -11.58
C GLU A 141 -31.45 -12.39 -10.85
N VAL A 142 -31.33 -13.51 -11.55
CA VAL A 142 -30.80 -14.77 -10.97
C VAL A 142 -29.33 -14.61 -10.60
N THR A 143 -28.54 -14.03 -11.50
CA THR A 143 -27.12 -13.76 -11.29
C THR A 143 -26.90 -12.80 -10.11
N ILE A 144 -27.70 -11.72 -10.01
CA ILE A 144 -27.65 -10.76 -8.90
C ILE A 144 -28.03 -11.41 -7.58
N SER A 145 -29.07 -12.25 -7.56
CA SER A 145 -29.46 -13.03 -6.38
C SER A 145 -28.30 -13.91 -5.88
N HIS A 146 -27.63 -14.62 -6.80
CA HIS A 146 -26.43 -15.39 -6.47
C HIS A 146 -25.29 -14.53 -5.95
N TYR A 147 -25.09 -13.32 -6.49
CA TYR A 147 -24.06 -12.39 -6.01
C TYR A 147 -24.31 -11.96 -4.57
N LYS A 148 -25.56 -11.60 -4.22
CA LYS A 148 -25.94 -11.27 -2.85
C LYS A 148 -25.68 -12.42 -1.89
N ILE A 149 -26.04 -13.66 -2.26
CA ILE A 149 -25.75 -14.86 -1.46
C ILE A 149 -24.25 -15.02 -1.26
N MET A 150 -23.44 -14.92 -2.31
CA MET A 150 -21.98 -15.05 -2.22
C MET A 150 -21.34 -13.97 -1.33
N LEU A 151 -21.81 -12.73 -1.39
CA LEU A 151 -21.34 -11.65 -0.52
C LEU A 151 -21.70 -11.89 0.95
N ASN A 152 -22.91 -12.37 1.23
CA ASN A 152 -23.30 -12.75 2.58
C ASN A 152 -22.45 -13.91 3.12
N ARG A 153 -22.15 -14.92 2.29
CA ARG A 153 -21.22 -16.01 2.66
C ARG A 153 -19.82 -15.51 2.93
N ALA A 154 -19.28 -14.62 2.09
CA ALA A 154 -17.99 -13.98 2.30
C ALA A 154 -17.96 -13.22 3.63
N LYS A 155 -19.01 -12.46 3.96
CA LYS A 155 -19.14 -11.78 5.25
C LYS A 155 -19.11 -12.74 6.44
N VAL A 156 -19.88 -13.83 6.40
CA VAL A 156 -19.88 -14.84 7.48
C VAL A 156 -18.51 -15.50 7.62
N TYR A 157 -17.90 -15.86 6.49
CA TYR A 157 -16.56 -16.46 6.45
C TYR A 157 -15.48 -15.55 7.05
N LEU A 158 -15.40 -14.30 6.58
CA LEU A 158 -14.39 -13.34 7.04
C LEU A 158 -14.56 -13.03 8.54
N ASN A 159 -15.79 -12.94 9.04
CA ASN A 159 -16.06 -12.80 10.48
C ASN A 159 -15.55 -13.99 11.31
N LYS A 160 -15.53 -15.21 10.77
CA LYS A 160 -15.02 -16.41 11.45
C LYS A 160 -13.49 -16.48 11.43
N ILE A 161 -12.85 -16.00 10.37
CA ILE A 161 -11.38 -15.95 10.23
C ILE A 161 -10.76 -14.92 11.19
N GLY A 162 -11.47 -13.81 11.42
CA GLY A 162 -10.99 -12.68 12.22
C GLY A 162 -10.53 -11.50 11.33
N SER A 163 -9.77 -10.57 11.92
CA SER A 163 -9.41 -9.33 11.24
C SER A 163 -8.52 -9.57 10.02
N ILE A 164 -8.99 -9.13 8.85
CA ILE A 164 -8.17 -8.97 7.66
C ILE A 164 -7.23 -7.78 7.86
N ILE A 165 -5.94 -8.01 7.65
CA ILE A 165 -4.86 -7.03 7.80
C ILE A 165 -4.61 -6.34 6.46
N ARG A 166 -4.63 -7.12 5.37
CA ARG A 166 -4.40 -6.64 4.01
C ARG A 166 -5.35 -7.29 3.02
N THR A 167 -5.80 -6.47 2.08
CA THR A 167 -6.49 -6.84 0.84
C THR A 167 -5.51 -6.62 -0.32
N SER A 168 -5.61 -7.41 -1.38
CA SER A 168 -4.84 -7.23 -2.62
C SER A 168 -3.32 -7.08 -2.41
N TYR A 169 -2.70 -8.02 -1.69
CA TYR A 169 -1.28 -7.95 -1.35
C TYR A 169 -0.39 -8.39 -2.51
N ALA A 170 0.79 -7.78 -2.61
CA ALA A 170 1.75 -8.09 -3.66
C ALA A 170 2.58 -9.33 -3.33
N SER A 171 2.90 -10.11 -4.36
CA SER A 171 3.90 -11.16 -4.32
C SER A 171 4.84 -11.01 -5.50
N ALA A 172 6.15 -11.03 -5.25
CA ALA A 172 7.15 -10.88 -6.29
C ALA A 172 8.46 -11.59 -5.97
N THR A 173 9.10 -12.15 -6.99
CA THR A 173 10.50 -12.58 -6.93
C THR A 173 11.44 -11.39 -6.70
N GLU A 174 12.67 -11.66 -6.26
CA GLU A 174 13.70 -10.64 -6.00
C GLU A 174 14.06 -9.80 -7.23
N ASN A 175 13.69 -10.23 -8.44
CA ASN A 175 13.86 -9.44 -9.66
C ASN A 175 12.55 -9.02 -10.32
N GLY A 176 11.40 -9.21 -9.65
CA GLY A 176 10.11 -8.68 -10.08
C GLY A 176 9.58 -9.24 -11.41
N LEU A 177 10.22 -10.25 -12.00
CA LEU A 177 9.77 -10.85 -13.27
C LEU A 177 8.68 -11.90 -13.08
N ILE A 178 8.49 -12.36 -11.85
CA ILE A 178 7.32 -13.13 -11.45
C ILE A 178 6.58 -12.32 -10.41
N THR A 179 5.37 -11.88 -10.75
CA THR A 179 4.53 -11.06 -9.87
C THR A 179 3.12 -11.63 -9.77
N GLY A 180 2.41 -11.30 -8.71
CA GLY A 180 0.99 -11.57 -8.64
C GLY A 180 0.38 -10.99 -7.39
N ASP A 181 -0.91 -10.73 -7.50
CA ASP A 181 -1.71 -10.13 -6.43
C ASP A 181 -2.53 -11.24 -5.80
N GLY A 182 -2.45 -11.34 -4.48
CA GLY A 182 -3.26 -12.27 -3.69
C GLY A 182 -4.37 -11.54 -2.95
N ASP A 183 -5.45 -12.24 -2.64
CA ASP A 183 -6.70 -11.56 -2.28
C ASP A 183 -6.69 -11.01 -0.84
N TYR A 184 -6.40 -11.85 0.18
CA TYR A 184 -6.46 -11.42 1.58
C TYR A 184 -5.35 -12.01 2.47
N LEU A 185 -4.89 -11.21 3.43
CA LEU A 185 -4.05 -11.64 4.55
C LEU A 185 -4.75 -11.36 5.88
N ALA A 186 -4.80 -12.38 6.73
CA ALA A 186 -5.03 -12.25 8.16
C ALA A 186 -3.71 -12.40 8.92
N ALA A 187 -3.75 -12.32 10.26
CA ALA A 187 -2.55 -12.36 11.12
C ALA A 187 -1.60 -13.54 10.87
N ASP A 188 -2.15 -14.71 10.56
CA ASP A 188 -1.37 -15.95 10.32
C ASP A 188 -1.84 -16.72 9.09
N THR A 189 -2.78 -16.18 8.31
CA THR A 189 -3.47 -16.92 7.25
C THR A 189 -3.46 -16.13 5.95
N LEU A 190 -3.01 -16.79 4.88
CA LEU A 190 -3.11 -16.30 3.51
C LEU A 190 -4.34 -16.92 2.86
N ILE A 191 -5.20 -16.08 2.29
CA ILE A 191 -6.51 -16.47 1.79
C ILE A 191 -6.62 -16.03 0.32
N ASP A 192 -7.06 -16.95 -0.53
CA ASP A 192 -7.38 -16.70 -1.94
C ASP A 192 -8.82 -17.17 -2.20
N PHE A 193 -9.61 -16.30 -2.80
CA PHE A 193 -10.99 -16.55 -3.17
C PHE A 193 -11.03 -17.27 -4.52
N LYS A 194 -11.85 -18.31 -4.59
CA LYS A 194 -12.12 -19.06 -5.82
C LYS A 194 -13.60 -19.22 -6.03
N VAL A 195 -14.20 -18.32 -6.83
CA VAL A 195 -15.61 -18.43 -7.24
C VAL A 195 -15.73 -19.47 -8.36
N SER A 196 -16.02 -20.72 -7.99
CA SER A 196 -15.91 -21.86 -8.90
C SER A 196 -16.93 -22.95 -8.59
N LYS A 197 -17.36 -23.70 -9.61
CA LYS A 197 -18.17 -24.92 -9.40
C LYS A 197 -17.36 -26.10 -8.84
N ARG A 198 -16.03 -26.00 -8.82
CA ARG A 198 -15.13 -27.10 -8.43
C ARG A 198 -15.23 -27.38 -6.93
N ALA A 199 -15.52 -28.63 -6.58
CA ALA A 199 -15.68 -29.12 -5.21
C ALA A 199 -14.40 -29.71 -4.58
N THR A 200 -13.28 -29.68 -5.29
CA THR A 200 -12.01 -30.27 -4.85
C THR A 200 -10.85 -29.31 -5.04
N MET A 201 -9.87 -29.37 -4.13
CA MET A 201 -8.67 -28.54 -4.21
C MET A 201 -7.90 -28.82 -5.51
N ALA A 202 -7.65 -27.78 -6.31
CA ALA A 202 -6.96 -27.92 -7.59
C ALA A 202 -5.43 -27.91 -7.41
N PRO A 203 -4.67 -28.74 -8.15
CA PRO A 203 -3.20 -28.74 -8.10
C PRO A 203 -2.53 -27.37 -8.33
N ASN A 204 -3.07 -26.56 -9.24
CA ASN A 204 -2.57 -25.22 -9.49
C ASN A 204 -2.90 -24.24 -8.36
N TRP A 205 -4.04 -24.38 -7.67
CA TRP A 205 -4.35 -23.56 -6.48
C TRP A 205 -3.38 -23.85 -5.34
N VAL A 206 -2.98 -25.12 -5.16
CA VAL A 206 -1.93 -25.48 -4.20
C VAL A 206 -0.65 -24.71 -4.52
N ARG A 207 -0.18 -24.79 -5.78
CA ARG A 207 1.04 -24.08 -6.20
C ARG A 207 0.92 -22.56 -6.04
N GLN A 208 -0.23 -21.99 -6.40
CA GLN A 208 -0.49 -20.56 -6.31
C GLN A 208 -0.37 -20.06 -4.85
N LEU A 209 -1.02 -20.73 -3.90
CA LEU A 209 -0.93 -20.39 -2.47
C LEU A 209 0.51 -20.47 -1.93
N PHE A 210 1.26 -21.50 -2.32
CA PHE A 210 2.65 -21.63 -1.91
C PHE A 210 3.54 -20.53 -2.52
N LEU A 211 3.31 -20.17 -3.79
CA LEU A 211 4.03 -19.06 -4.44
C LEU A 211 3.74 -17.74 -3.75
N TYR A 212 2.46 -17.40 -3.52
CA TYR A 212 2.10 -16.20 -2.78
C TYR A 212 2.72 -16.18 -1.38
N ARG A 213 2.77 -17.33 -0.70
CA ARG A 213 3.39 -17.44 0.63
C ARG A 213 4.89 -17.15 0.65
N VAL A 214 5.65 -17.64 -0.33
CA VAL A 214 7.12 -17.51 -0.32
C VAL A 214 7.62 -16.24 -1.02
N LEU A 215 6.78 -15.68 -1.90
CA LEU A 215 7.06 -14.45 -2.63
C LEU A 215 6.35 -13.22 -2.04
N LEU A 216 5.63 -13.37 -0.91
CA LEU A 216 4.91 -12.28 -0.26
C LEU A 216 5.84 -11.07 -0.04
N ARG A 217 5.40 -9.91 -0.53
CA ARG A 217 5.99 -8.60 -0.32
C ARG A 217 4.95 -7.74 0.38
N ASP A 218 5.00 -7.74 1.71
CA ASP A 218 4.16 -6.87 2.53
C ASP A 218 4.98 -6.29 3.68
N GLU A 219 4.66 -5.05 4.05
CA GLU A 219 5.39 -4.28 5.05
C GLU A 219 4.94 -4.57 6.48
N ILE A 220 3.72 -5.08 6.65
CA ILE A 220 3.13 -5.39 7.96
C ILE A 220 3.24 -6.88 8.26
N VAL A 221 3.03 -7.72 7.25
CA VAL A 221 2.98 -9.18 7.39
C VAL A 221 4.20 -9.80 6.71
N SER A 222 5.16 -10.22 7.54
CA SER A 222 6.28 -11.03 7.08
C SER A 222 5.76 -12.38 6.58
N PRO A 223 6.32 -12.92 5.48
CA PRO A 223 6.05 -14.28 5.03
C PRO A 223 6.01 -15.26 6.21
N ASP A 224 7.00 -15.23 7.11
CA ASP A 224 7.14 -16.18 8.21
C ASP A 224 6.02 -16.16 9.24
N GLN A 225 5.24 -15.09 9.32
CA GLN A 225 4.05 -15.04 10.17
C GLN A 225 2.91 -15.90 9.63
N ILE A 226 2.84 -16.11 8.31
CA ILE A 226 1.80 -16.93 7.70
C ILE A 226 2.05 -18.41 7.98
N LYS A 227 1.15 -18.99 8.78
CA LYS A 227 1.13 -20.40 9.19
C LYS A 227 0.02 -21.20 8.51
N LYS A 228 -0.93 -20.55 7.85
CA LYS A 228 -2.06 -21.22 7.20
C LYS A 228 -2.24 -20.71 5.77
N LEU A 229 -2.54 -21.64 4.87
CA LEU A 229 -2.93 -21.33 3.48
C LEU A 229 -4.38 -21.77 3.26
N MET A 230 -5.20 -20.87 2.73
CA MET A 230 -6.63 -21.08 2.62
C MET A 230 -7.16 -20.71 1.24
N ILE A 231 -8.01 -21.58 0.70
CA ILE A 231 -8.98 -21.19 -0.35
C ILE A 231 -10.34 -21.01 0.29
N PHE A 232 -11.05 -19.96 -0.09
CA PHE A 232 -12.49 -19.83 0.17
C PHE A 232 -13.28 -19.73 -1.13
N ASN A 233 -14.39 -20.45 -1.22
CA ASN A 233 -15.28 -20.46 -2.37
C ASN A 233 -16.69 -20.05 -1.96
N PRO A 234 -17.07 -18.78 -2.12
CA PRO A 234 -18.39 -18.30 -1.72
C PRO A 234 -19.53 -18.93 -2.55
N ARG A 235 -19.28 -19.39 -3.79
CA ARG A 235 -20.31 -20.10 -4.58
C ARG A 235 -20.75 -21.41 -3.96
N ARG A 236 -19.84 -22.07 -3.24
CA ARG A 236 -20.07 -23.36 -2.60
C ARG A 236 -20.26 -23.28 -1.10
N ASP A 237 -19.95 -22.13 -0.49
CA ASP A 237 -19.87 -21.97 0.97
C ASP A 237 -18.87 -22.94 1.63
N GLU A 238 -17.75 -23.15 0.93
CA GLU A 238 -16.74 -24.14 1.28
C GLU A 238 -15.35 -23.51 1.24
N GLY A 239 -14.41 -24.08 2.01
CA GLY A 239 -13.00 -23.71 1.96
C GLY A 239 -12.06 -24.90 2.06
N PHE A 240 -10.79 -24.66 1.76
CA PHE A 240 -9.71 -25.63 1.85
C PHE A 240 -8.55 -25.03 2.64
N LEU A 241 -8.25 -25.61 3.81
CA LEU A 241 -7.24 -25.11 4.73
C LEU A 241 -6.06 -26.07 4.80
N LEU A 242 -4.84 -25.53 4.68
CA LEU A 242 -3.61 -26.22 5.02
C LEU A 242 -2.92 -25.49 6.17
N ASP A 243 -2.57 -26.25 7.21
CA ASP A 243 -1.71 -25.79 8.30
C ASP A 243 -0.24 -26.07 7.94
N LEU A 244 0.53 -25.00 7.70
CA LEU A 244 1.94 -25.08 7.32
C LEU A 244 2.83 -25.58 8.45
N THR A 245 2.37 -25.56 9.71
CA THR A 245 3.14 -26.11 10.84
C THR A 245 3.22 -27.64 10.79
N THR A 246 2.37 -28.26 9.97
CA THR A 246 2.26 -29.73 9.82
C THR A 246 3.00 -30.29 8.61
N ILE A 247 3.68 -29.44 7.83
CA ILE A 247 4.43 -29.85 6.64
C ILE A 247 5.94 -29.62 6.82
N ASN A 248 6.77 -30.25 5.99
CA ASN A 248 8.21 -30.03 6.01
C ASN A 248 8.53 -28.58 5.54
N PRO A 249 9.24 -27.75 6.36
CA PRO A 249 9.68 -26.42 5.98
C PRO A 249 10.50 -26.36 4.67
N ASP A 250 11.24 -27.43 4.33
CA ASP A 250 12.04 -27.52 3.09
C ASP A 250 11.19 -27.33 1.82
N ILE A 251 9.88 -27.59 1.90
CA ILE A 251 8.94 -27.33 0.80
C ILE A 251 8.93 -25.83 0.46
N LEU A 252 8.91 -24.95 1.45
CA LEU A 252 8.89 -23.50 1.23
C LEU A 252 10.19 -23.05 0.55
N THR A 253 11.34 -23.54 1.04
CA THR A 253 12.65 -23.30 0.43
C THR A 253 12.69 -23.79 -1.02
N PHE A 254 12.18 -24.99 -1.28
CA PHE A 254 12.08 -25.54 -2.63
C PHE A 254 11.25 -24.64 -3.54
N VAL A 255 10.02 -24.27 -3.15
CA VAL A 255 9.15 -23.42 -3.97
C VAL A 255 9.82 -22.07 -4.25
N LYS A 256 10.38 -21.42 -3.22
CA LYS A 256 11.10 -20.15 -3.40
C LYS A 256 12.24 -20.29 -4.40
N SER A 257 13.09 -21.31 -4.23
CA SER A 257 14.23 -21.54 -5.12
C SER A 257 13.82 -21.77 -6.59
N GLN A 258 12.72 -22.48 -6.83
CA GLN A 258 12.23 -22.72 -8.19
C GLN A 258 11.65 -21.45 -8.82
N ALA A 259 10.92 -20.65 -8.04
CA ALA A 259 10.42 -19.36 -8.49
C ALA A 259 11.55 -18.41 -8.84
N GLU A 260 12.54 -18.24 -7.94
CA GLU A 260 13.68 -17.36 -8.19
C GLU A 260 14.52 -17.85 -9.38
N LYS A 261 14.78 -19.15 -9.49
CA LYS A 261 15.46 -19.72 -10.67
C LYS A 261 14.73 -19.41 -11.96
N ARG A 262 13.40 -19.62 -12.00
CA ARG A 262 12.58 -19.30 -13.18
C ARG A 262 12.66 -17.81 -13.50
N SER A 263 12.61 -16.96 -12.48
CA SER A 263 12.78 -15.52 -12.63
C SER A 263 14.13 -15.15 -13.24
N GLN A 264 15.21 -15.82 -12.86
CA GLN A 264 16.53 -15.60 -13.45
C GLN A 264 16.63 -16.10 -14.89
N GLU A 265 15.97 -17.20 -15.24
CA GLU A 265 15.87 -17.66 -16.64
C GLU A 265 15.15 -16.63 -17.53
N LEU A 266 14.07 -16.02 -17.03
CA LEU A 266 13.37 -14.93 -17.71
C LEU A 266 14.30 -13.72 -17.91
N MET A 267 15.10 -13.37 -16.90
CA MET A 267 16.09 -12.29 -16.98
C MET A 267 17.22 -12.59 -17.99
N GLY A 268 17.74 -13.82 -18.02
CA GLY A 268 18.79 -14.25 -18.95
C GLY A 268 18.38 -14.12 -20.42
N SER A 269 17.08 -14.22 -20.71
CA SER A 269 16.51 -14.01 -22.05
C SER A 269 16.34 -12.53 -22.45
N ALA A 270 16.54 -11.59 -21.53
CA ALA A 270 16.41 -10.16 -21.79
C ALA A 270 17.71 -9.56 -22.36
N ASN A 271 17.62 -8.46 -23.12
CA ASN A 271 18.81 -7.72 -23.57
C ASN A 271 19.45 -6.93 -22.40
N GLU A 272 20.70 -6.51 -22.53
CA GLU A 272 21.48 -5.86 -21.44
C GLU A 272 20.85 -4.57 -20.91
N LEU A 273 20.28 -3.74 -21.77
CA LEU A 273 19.55 -2.52 -21.37
C LEU A 273 18.34 -2.85 -20.49
N THR A 274 17.65 -3.94 -20.83
CA THR A 274 16.46 -4.41 -20.14
C THR A 274 16.81 -5.09 -18.81
N LYS A 275 17.93 -5.83 -18.75
CA LYS A 275 18.49 -6.36 -17.49
C LYS A 275 18.88 -5.23 -16.55
N LYS A 276 19.53 -4.18 -17.06
CA LYS A 276 19.82 -2.97 -16.28
C LYS A 276 18.55 -2.32 -15.75
N ALA A 277 17.53 -2.12 -16.59
CA ALA A 277 16.25 -1.52 -16.20
C ALA A 277 15.53 -2.31 -15.09
N VAL A 278 15.53 -3.65 -15.13
CA VAL A 278 14.92 -4.45 -14.06
C VAL A 278 15.77 -4.52 -12.81
N ASN A 279 17.09 -4.55 -12.94
CA ASN A 279 17.98 -4.44 -11.79
C ASN A 279 17.76 -3.08 -11.06
N LEU A 280 17.60 -1.99 -11.83
CA LEU A 280 17.23 -0.66 -11.34
C LEU A 280 15.83 -0.64 -10.66
N VAL A 281 14.85 -1.36 -11.19
CA VAL A 281 13.47 -1.43 -10.65
C VAL A 281 13.38 -2.30 -9.40
N VAL A 282 14.17 -3.38 -9.31
CA VAL A 282 13.92 -4.41 -8.30
C VAL A 282 15.00 -4.49 -7.22
N ASN A 283 16.25 -4.15 -7.53
CA ASN A 283 17.27 -3.98 -6.48
C ASN A 283 17.27 -2.56 -5.89
N HIS A 284 16.22 -1.76 -6.14
CA HIS A 284 16.02 -0.41 -5.62
C HIS A 284 17.21 0.55 -5.77
N THR A 285 18.19 0.22 -6.60
CA THR A 285 19.41 1.01 -6.80
C THR A 285 19.32 1.69 -8.14
N VAL A 286 18.48 2.72 -8.23
CA VAL A 286 18.66 3.70 -9.31
C VAL A 286 19.90 4.50 -8.96
N SER A 287 21.01 4.22 -9.65
CA SER A 287 22.12 5.17 -9.69
C SER A 287 21.56 6.49 -10.23
N TYR A 288 21.69 7.55 -9.43
CA TYR A 288 21.23 8.91 -9.70
C TYR A 288 21.70 9.45 -11.07
N GLU A 289 22.76 8.87 -11.64
CA GLU A 289 23.34 9.18 -12.94
C GLU A 289 22.35 8.93 -14.10
N ASP A 290 21.45 7.95 -13.98
CA ASP A 290 20.47 7.61 -15.03
C ASP A 290 19.14 8.41 -14.91
N ALA A 291 18.94 9.14 -13.81
CA ALA A 291 17.72 9.92 -13.54
C ALA A 291 17.80 11.39 -14.00
N ASN A 292 18.95 11.85 -14.50
CA ASN A 292 19.24 13.25 -14.84
C ASN A 292 18.89 14.24 -13.70
N LEU A 293 19.11 13.83 -12.44
CA LEU A 293 18.96 14.73 -11.29
C LEU A 293 20.26 15.47 -11.03
N SER A 294 20.15 16.76 -10.73
CA SER A 294 21.23 17.54 -10.15
C SER A 294 21.42 17.15 -8.69
N LYS A 295 22.68 17.02 -8.25
CA LYS A 295 23.04 16.77 -6.85
C LYS A 295 23.72 18.02 -6.28
N HIS A 296 23.24 18.50 -5.15
CA HIS A 296 23.89 19.55 -4.38
C HIS A 296 24.22 19.05 -2.98
N VAL A 297 25.45 19.30 -2.50
CA VAL A 297 25.88 18.93 -1.15
C VAL A 297 26.10 20.22 -0.37
N PHE A 298 25.33 20.42 0.68
CA PHE A 298 25.40 21.58 1.56
C PHE A 298 26.45 21.39 2.67
N ASN A 299 27.02 22.50 3.13
CA ASN A 299 27.95 22.52 4.25
C ASN A 299 27.31 23.20 5.47
N PHE A 300 26.15 22.68 5.90
CA PHE A 300 25.39 23.25 7.01
C PHE A 300 26.09 23.09 8.36
N ASP A 301 26.94 22.06 8.53
CA ASP A 301 27.75 21.80 9.71
C ASP A 301 28.99 20.97 9.34
N SER A 302 29.87 20.74 10.33
CA SER A 302 31.10 19.96 10.18
C SER A 302 30.95 18.48 10.53
N LEU A 303 29.72 17.97 10.70
CA LEU A 303 29.48 16.60 11.19
C LEU A 303 29.50 15.55 10.06
N GLY A 304 29.36 15.97 8.80
CA GLY A 304 29.33 15.05 7.65
C GLY A 304 28.12 14.11 7.69
N HIS A 305 28.30 12.84 7.30
CA HIS A 305 27.24 11.84 7.38
C HIS A 305 26.98 11.43 8.83
N ILE A 306 25.70 11.47 9.24
CA ILE A 306 25.26 10.94 10.54
C ILE A 306 24.60 9.59 10.30
N SER A 307 25.30 8.51 10.64
CA SER A 307 24.77 7.15 10.54
C SER A 307 23.65 6.92 11.57
N ASN A 308 22.90 5.83 11.39
CA ASN A 308 21.85 5.42 12.32
C ASN A 308 22.41 4.65 13.54
N GLU A 309 23.73 4.68 13.74
CA GLU A 309 24.39 3.94 14.81
C GLU A 309 23.97 4.49 16.19
N GLY A 310 23.51 3.59 17.06
CA GLY A 310 23.07 3.94 18.41
C GLY A 310 21.66 4.51 18.51
N GLU A 311 20.94 4.65 17.39
CA GLU A 311 19.52 5.04 17.39
C GLU A 311 18.65 3.88 17.89
N SER A 312 17.68 4.19 18.75
CA SER A 312 16.65 3.22 19.15
C SER A 312 15.37 3.36 18.33
N LEU A 313 15.17 4.53 17.72
CA LEU A 313 14.07 4.77 16.79
C LEU A 313 14.37 4.19 15.42
N THR A 314 13.34 3.69 14.74
CA THR A 314 13.48 3.31 13.34
C THR A 314 13.65 4.54 12.46
N THR A 315 14.29 4.36 11.31
CA THR A 315 14.42 5.36 10.26
C THR A 315 13.09 6.08 9.96
N GLU A 316 12.02 5.30 9.86
CA GLU A 316 10.69 5.82 9.56
C GLU A 316 10.06 6.57 10.74
N GLN A 317 10.32 6.12 11.98
CA GLN A 317 9.92 6.86 13.17
C GLN A 317 10.54 8.24 13.22
N ILE A 318 11.86 8.34 13.01
CA ILE A 318 12.59 9.60 12.96
C ILE A 318 12.02 10.52 11.88
N ARG A 319 11.74 9.98 10.70
CA ARG A 319 11.19 10.73 9.56
C ARG A 319 9.83 11.36 9.88
N GLN A 320 8.89 10.59 10.40
CA GLN A 320 7.57 11.10 10.76
C GLN A 320 7.61 12.10 11.91
N ILE A 321 8.48 11.88 12.91
CA ILE A 321 8.72 12.86 13.98
C ILE A 321 9.18 14.18 13.37
N LEU A 322 10.17 14.16 12.47
CA LEU A 322 10.69 15.37 11.84
C LEU A 322 9.61 16.14 11.09
N LEU A 323 8.71 15.46 10.37
CA LEU A 323 7.61 16.10 9.64
C LEU A 323 6.63 16.79 10.58
N PHE A 324 6.21 16.11 11.65
CA PHE A 324 5.39 16.73 12.69
C PHE A 324 6.06 18.00 13.25
N LEU A 325 7.36 17.94 13.53
CA LEU A 325 8.10 19.10 14.05
C LEU A 325 8.20 20.22 13.01
N ILE A 326 8.40 19.88 11.73
CA ILE A 326 8.49 20.85 10.62
C ILE A 326 7.13 21.52 10.42
N ASP A 327 6.06 20.74 10.35
CA ASP A 327 4.70 21.26 10.19
C ASP A 327 4.36 22.17 11.36
N TYR A 328 4.72 21.78 12.59
CA TYR A 328 4.50 22.59 13.77
C TYR A 328 5.24 23.92 13.75
N CYS A 329 6.48 23.94 13.24
CA CYS A 329 7.34 25.13 13.25
C CYS A 329 7.13 26.06 12.03
N TYR A 330 6.89 25.52 10.84
CA TYR A 330 7.01 26.26 9.58
C TYR A 330 5.74 26.31 8.74
N ILE A 331 4.87 25.29 8.81
CA ILE A 331 3.74 25.16 7.87
C ILE A 331 2.43 25.48 8.59
N ASN A 332 2.04 24.68 9.59
CA ASN A 332 0.79 24.85 10.31
C ASN A 332 0.81 24.25 11.71
N LYS A 333 1.10 25.12 12.66
CA LYS A 333 1.02 24.79 14.08
C LYS A 333 -0.33 24.20 14.49
N GLN A 334 -1.45 24.77 14.02
CA GLN A 334 -2.78 24.37 14.47
C GLN A 334 -3.21 23.01 13.88
N PHE A 335 -2.90 22.77 12.61
CA PHE A 335 -3.17 21.48 11.96
C PHE A 335 -2.36 20.34 12.58
N SER A 336 -1.06 20.54 12.80
CA SER A 336 -0.18 19.55 13.44
C SER A 336 -0.70 19.13 14.82
N LEU A 337 -1.19 20.09 15.60
CA LEU A 337 -1.80 19.85 16.90
C LEU A 337 -3.18 19.18 16.78
N ASN A 338 -3.99 19.55 15.79
CA ASN A 338 -5.28 18.91 15.55
C ASN A 338 -5.12 17.43 15.17
N ASP A 339 -4.11 17.08 14.39
CA ASP A 339 -3.83 15.69 14.02
C ASP A 339 -3.32 14.88 15.22
N ALA A 340 -2.48 15.47 16.07
CA ALA A 340 -2.14 14.87 17.36
C ALA A 340 -3.37 14.65 18.26
N ASN A 341 -4.32 15.59 18.29
CA ASN A 341 -5.56 15.49 19.06
C ASN A 341 -6.52 14.41 18.53
N LYS A 342 -6.68 14.28 17.21
CA LYS A 342 -7.45 13.18 16.60
C LYS A 342 -6.91 11.84 17.05
N GLY A 343 -5.59 11.76 17.16
CA GLY A 343 -4.92 10.60 17.69
C GLY A 343 -5.17 10.24 19.13
N ALA A 344 -5.37 11.23 19.99
CA ALA A 344 -5.81 10.98 21.36
C ALA A 344 -7.19 10.29 21.38
N GLY A 345 -8.08 10.68 20.46
CA GLY A 345 -9.42 10.11 20.31
C GLY A 345 -9.40 8.63 19.91
N ILE A 346 -8.57 8.27 18.93
CA ILE A 346 -8.38 6.88 18.49
C ILE A 346 -7.66 6.07 19.56
N ALA A 347 -6.70 6.69 20.26
CA ALA A 347 -5.99 6.03 21.34
C ALA A 347 -6.91 5.60 22.49
N ASN A 348 -7.87 6.45 22.85
CA ASN A 348 -8.89 6.14 23.85
C ASN A 348 -9.81 4.97 23.45
N GLN A 349 -9.98 4.68 22.15
CA GLN A 349 -10.78 3.52 21.70
C GLN A 349 -10.05 2.18 21.90
N ILE A 350 -8.73 2.22 22.16
CA ILE A 350 -7.85 1.05 22.27
C ILE A 350 -7.31 0.91 23.71
N ASP A 351 -6.99 2.02 24.38
CA ASP A 351 -6.53 2.09 25.78
C ASP A 351 -6.87 3.46 26.41
N ASP A 352 -7.81 3.48 27.35
CA ASP A 352 -8.27 4.69 28.07
C ASP A 352 -7.14 5.51 28.71
N LYS A 353 -6.01 4.89 29.07
CA LYS A 353 -4.87 5.59 29.67
C LYS A 353 -3.95 6.24 28.64
N ALA A 354 -4.02 5.80 27.38
CA ALA A 354 -3.14 6.29 26.32
C ALA A 354 -3.53 7.70 25.86
N GLY A 355 -4.83 7.99 25.68
CA GLY A 355 -5.27 9.32 25.25
C GLY A 355 -5.08 10.40 26.32
N THR A 356 -5.28 10.09 27.62
CA THR A 356 -4.97 11.04 28.70
C THR A 356 -3.49 11.46 28.70
N LYS A 357 -2.58 10.50 28.55
CA LYS A 357 -1.13 10.79 28.45
C LYS A 357 -0.80 11.65 27.23
N LEU A 358 -1.44 11.39 26.08
CA LEU A 358 -1.18 12.16 24.86
C LEU A 358 -1.59 13.63 25.03
N ILE A 359 -2.73 13.90 25.68
CA ILE A 359 -3.19 15.25 26.00
C ILE A 359 -2.20 15.97 26.93
N GLU A 360 -1.66 15.28 27.94
CA GLU A 360 -0.64 15.84 28.85
C GLU A 360 0.67 16.19 28.11
N TYR A 361 1.12 15.29 27.21
CA TYR A 361 2.28 15.54 26.38
C TYR A 361 2.08 16.74 25.45
N GLU A 362 0.92 16.81 24.79
CA GLU A 362 0.57 17.93 23.92
C GLU A 362 0.53 19.27 24.67
N HIS A 363 -0.11 19.29 25.84
CA HIS A 363 -0.17 20.49 26.67
C HIS A 363 1.22 20.97 27.10
N THR A 364 2.13 20.03 27.38
CA THR A 364 3.51 20.33 27.75
C THR A 364 4.30 20.84 26.54
N PHE A 365 4.18 20.19 25.39
CA PHE A 365 4.87 20.57 24.15
C PHE A 365 4.48 21.97 23.67
N LYS A 366 3.20 22.34 23.75
CA LYS A 366 2.72 23.69 23.39
C LYS A 366 3.39 24.82 24.18
N LYS A 367 3.88 24.54 25.39
CA LYS A 367 4.56 25.51 26.26
C LYS A 367 6.07 25.60 25.99
N ILE A 368 6.61 24.75 25.12
CA ILE A 368 8.03 24.79 24.77
C ILE A 368 8.27 25.97 23.81
N PRO A 369 9.18 26.90 24.15
CA PRO A 369 9.54 27.99 23.24
C PRO A 369 10.19 27.46 21.96
N VAL A 370 9.81 28.06 20.82
CA VAL A 370 10.32 27.71 19.47
C VAL A 370 10.94 28.90 18.74
N ASP A 371 11.06 30.03 19.42
CA ASP A 371 11.60 31.31 18.93
C ASP A 371 13.13 31.43 19.12
N LYS A 372 13.76 30.41 19.72
CA LYS A 372 15.21 30.32 20.03
C LYS A 372 15.72 28.92 19.71
N GLU A 373 16.98 28.64 20.04
CA GLU A 373 17.53 27.28 19.93
C GLU A 373 16.59 26.26 20.60
N LEU A 374 16.15 25.28 19.83
CA LEU A 374 15.18 24.30 20.29
C LEU A 374 15.80 23.42 21.39
N PRO A 375 15.23 23.41 22.60
CA PRO A 375 15.78 22.63 23.70
C PRO A 375 15.50 21.14 23.51
N ASP A 376 16.28 20.25 24.14
CA ASP A 376 16.10 18.80 24.01
C ASP A 376 14.68 18.33 24.36
N LYS A 377 14.03 18.99 25.32
CA LYS A 377 12.62 18.75 25.66
C LYS A 377 11.67 18.91 24.48
N PHE A 378 11.99 19.75 23.49
CA PHE A 378 11.22 19.89 22.25
C PHE A 378 11.20 18.57 21.49
N PHE A 379 12.37 17.99 21.23
CA PHE A 379 12.49 16.72 20.52
C PHE A 379 11.94 15.54 21.33
N VAL A 380 12.16 15.54 22.65
CA VAL A 380 11.61 14.51 23.55
C VAL A 380 10.09 14.50 23.50
N TYR A 381 9.44 15.65 23.70
CA TYR A 381 7.98 15.73 23.67
C TYR A 381 7.43 15.59 22.25
N GLY A 382 8.20 15.98 21.23
CA GLY A 382 7.91 15.66 19.82
C GLY A 382 7.74 14.16 19.62
N CYS A 383 8.70 13.35 20.05
CA CYS A 383 8.60 11.88 20.00
C CYS A 383 7.37 11.36 20.75
N LYS A 384 7.03 11.96 21.88
CA LYS A 384 5.87 11.56 22.70
C LYS A 384 4.53 11.85 22.05
N ILE A 385 4.42 12.92 21.26
CA ILE A 385 3.17 13.32 20.58
C ILE A 385 3.06 12.64 19.23
N SER A 386 4.16 12.58 18.47
CA SER A 386 4.24 11.82 17.21
C SER A 386 3.97 10.33 17.41
N ARG A 387 3.94 9.82 18.66
CA ARG A 387 3.49 8.48 19.06
C ARG A 387 2.19 8.05 18.38
N TYR A 388 1.23 8.96 18.18
CA TYR A 388 -0.03 8.64 17.51
C TYR A 388 0.19 8.11 16.07
N ILE A 389 1.21 8.61 15.38
CA ILE A 389 1.41 8.35 13.94
C ILE A 389 2.13 6.99 13.71
N ILE A 390 2.69 6.36 14.75
CA ILE A 390 3.72 5.30 14.60
C ILE A 390 3.67 4.13 15.59
N ALA A 391 2.73 4.09 16.55
CA ALA A 391 2.82 3.12 17.65
C ALA A 391 1.57 2.25 17.84
N TYR A 392 1.39 1.27 16.96
CA TYR A 392 0.47 0.14 17.18
C TYR A 392 1.22 -1.19 17.08
N GLU A 393 1.27 -1.96 18.18
CA GLU A 393 1.76 -3.33 18.17
C GLU A 393 0.74 -4.24 18.87
N LYS A 394 0.26 -5.29 18.19
CA LYS A 394 -0.60 -6.34 18.76
C LYS A 394 -1.81 -5.81 19.56
N GLY A 395 -2.48 -4.75 19.08
CA GLY A 395 -3.67 -4.22 19.76
C GLY A 395 -3.39 -3.30 20.94
N LYS A 396 -2.15 -2.85 21.15
CA LYS A 396 -1.77 -1.96 22.26
C LYS A 396 -0.93 -0.78 21.79
N TRP A 397 -1.08 0.33 22.49
CA TRP A 397 -0.28 1.53 22.31
C TRP A 397 1.07 1.41 23.02
N VAL A 398 2.17 1.61 22.29
CA VAL A 398 3.53 1.59 22.84
C VAL A 398 4.08 3.00 22.97
N ASP A 399 4.75 3.32 24.09
CA ASP A 399 5.43 4.61 24.27
C ASP A 399 6.69 4.66 23.39
N ILE A 400 6.84 5.72 22.58
CA ILE A 400 8.11 6.01 21.90
C ILE A 400 9.06 6.61 22.94
N ASN A 401 10.13 5.88 23.25
CA ASN A 401 11.16 6.28 24.21
C ASN A 401 12.49 6.49 23.47
N ALA A 402 12.64 7.67 22.88
CA ALA A 402 13.91 8.10 22.27
C ALA A 402 15.04 8.09 23.30
N ASN A 403 16.18 7.52 22.93
CA ASN A 403 17.41 7.57 23.71
C ASN A 403 18.18 8.88 23.43
N ASP A 404 19.30 9.10 24.12
CA ASP A 404 20.10 10.33 23.98
C ASP A 404 20.64 10.51 22.54
N THR A 405 20.97 9.41 21.85
CA THR A 405 21.42 9.43 20.45
C THR A 405 20.30 9.87 19.52
N ASP A 406 19.08 9.34 19.70
CA ASP A 406 17.91 9.71 18.91
C ASP A 406 17.64 11.21 19.03
N ILE A 407 17.66 11.76 20.25
CA ILE A 407 17.45 13.20 20.49
C ILE A 407 18.54 14.03 19.84
N LYS A 408 19.81 13.62 19.98
CA LYS A 408 20.94 14.29 19.33
C LYS A 408 20.80 14.29 17.80
N HIS A 409 20.47 13.15 17.20
CA HIS A 409 20.33 13.03 15.76
C HIS A 409 19.12 13.80 15.24
N LEU A 410 17.96 13.72 15.90
CA LEU A 410 16.79 14.54 15.59
C LEU A 410 17.13 16.04 15.59
N LYS A 411 17.86 16.51 16.60
CA LYS A 411 18.29 17.90 16.68
C LYS A 411 19.17 18.31 15.49
N VAL A 412 20.17 17.50 15.14
CA VAL A 412 21.04 17.82 14.00
C VAL A 412 20.26 17.78 12.69
N ILE A 413 19.48 16.73 12.46
CA ILE A 413 18.69 16.53 11.24
C ILE A 413 17.69 17.67 11.06
N PHE A 414 16.96 18.03 12.13
CA PHE A 414 16.00 19.15 12.10
C PHE A 414 16.70 20.47 11.78
N ASN A 415 17.86 20.75 12.41
CA ASN A 415 18.62 21.96 12.12
C ASN A 415 19.10 22.03 10.67
N ARG A 416 19.44 20.90 10.05
CA ARG A 416 19.82 20.85 8.63
C ARG A 416 18.62 21.12 7.72
N ILE A 417 17.43 20.64 8.07
CA ILE A 417 16.18 20.95 7.35
C ILE A 417 15.84 22.42 7.47
N GLN A 418 15.96 23.00 8.67
CA GLN A 418 15.77 24.43 8.88
C GLN A 418 16.70 25.25 7.97
N LYS A 419 18.00 24.94 7.96
CA LYS A 419 18.98 25.62 7.09
C LYS A 419 18.67 25.43 5.61
N PHE A 420 18.20 24.24 5.22
CA PHE A 420 17.73 23.99 3.88
C PHE A 420 16.56 24.91 3.51
N PHE A 421 15.58 25.10 4.39
CA PHE A 421 14.48 26.06 4.16
C PHE A 421 14.94 27.51 4.18
N GLU A 422 15.96 27.87 4.96
CA GLU A 422 16.56 29.21 4.91
C GLU A 422 17.23 29.47 3.55
N GLU A 423 17.89 28.47 2.96
CA GLU A 423 18.59 28.61 1.68
C GLU A 423 17.68 28.49 0.46
N LYS A 424 16.71 27.58 0.50
CA LYS A 424 15.82 27.25 -0.62
C LYS A 424 14.42 27.86 -0.49
N GLY A 425 14.09 28.43 0.66
CA GLY A 425 12.72 28.81 0.97
C GLY A 425 11.89 27.60 1.43
N ILE A 426 10.75 27.89 2.04
CA ILE A 426 9.81 26.87 2.50
C ILE A 426 9.09 26.31 1.27
N PRO A 427 9.08 24.99 1.05
CA PRO A 427 8.40 24.40 -0.08
C PRO A 427 6.88 24.59 0.03
N THR A 428 6.20 24.66 -1.10
CA THR A 428 4.73 24.74 -1.12
C THR A 428 4.06 23.40 -0.83
N GLU A 429 4.81 22.31 -0.97
CA GLU A 429 4.38 20.97 -0.58
C GLU A 429 5.58 20.14 -0.09
N LEU A 430 5.45 19.52 1.07
CA LEU A 430 6.44 18.62 1.66
C LEU A 430 5.86 17.20 1.74
N ARG A 431 6.56 16.20 1.19
CA ARG A 431 6.08 14.79 1.12
C ARG A 431 6.96 13.78 1.83
N VAL A 432 6.30 12.71 2.29
CA VAL A 432 6.86 11.47 2.84
C VAL A 432 6.64 10.36 1.82
N ASN A 433 7.70 9.95 1.11
CA ASN A 433 7.63 8.85 0.13
C ASN A 433 8.48 7.66 0.57
N GLY A 434 7.83 6.51 0.75
CA GLY A 434 8.33 5.34 1.46
C GLY A 434 7.44 5.16 2.69
N TYR A 435 6.52 4.20 2.61
CA TYR A 435 5.37 4.01 3.47
C TYR A 435 5.63 4.27 4.96
N SER A 436 4.90 5.22 5.52
CA SER A 436 4.13 4.98 6.74
C SER A 436 3.13 6.10 7.05
N TYR A 437 1.87 5.71 7.19
CA TYR A 437 0.97 6.28 8.18
C TYR A 437 0.48 5.09 8.99
N VAL A 438 0.88 4.96 10.26
CA VAL A 438 0.31 3.91 11.09
C VAL A 438 -0.80 4.50 11.93
N GLY A 439 -2.03 4.18 11.55
CA GLY A 439 -3.19 4.44 12.39
C GLY A 439 -4.57 4.38 11.72
N LYS A 440 -4.77 3.72 10.56
CA LYS A 440 -6.09 3.48 9.93
C LYS A 440 -7.04 4.68 9.63
N ASP A 441 -6.73 5.94 9.95
CA ASP A 441 -7.70 7.06 9.86
C ASP A 441 -7.26 8.25 8.97
N TRP A 442 -7.52 8.17 7.66
CA TRP A 442 -7.42 9.34 6.76
C TRP A 442 -8.68 9.61 5.92
N ASN A 443 -9.82 9.00 6.25
CA ASN A 443 -11.03 9.06 5.40
C ASN A 443 -11.69 10.45 5.26
N ASN A 444 -11.12 11.54 5.78
CA ASN A 444 -11.59 12.92 5.56
C ASN A 444 -10.52 13.99 5.81
N LEU A 445 -9.35 13.91 5.16
CA LEU A 445 -8.60 15.14 4.90
C LEU A 445 -9.25 15.85 3.71
N LYS A 446 -10.09 16.84 4.01
CA LYS A 446 -10.16 17.97 3.09
C LYS A 446 -8.81 18.68 3.20
N GLU A 447 -8.06 18.70 2.10
CA GLU A 447 -7.00 19.67 1.89
C GLU A 447 -7.62 21.06 2.12
N GLU A 448 -7.49 21.61 3.32
CA GLU A 448 -7.61 23.06 3.47
C GLU A 448 -6.32 23.63 2.93
N THR A 449 -6.47 24.30 1.80
CA THR A 449 -5.41 24.96 1.08
C THR A 449 -4.70 25.91 2.05
N TYR A 450 -3.40 25.68 2.23
CA TYR A 450 -2.52 26.71 2.75
C TYR A 450 -2.67 27.95 1.86
N ASN A 451 -3.26 29.01 2.38
CA ASN A 451 -3.22 30.31 1.73
C ASN A 451 -1.81 30.88 1.91
N ILE A 452 -0.89 30.36 1.08
CA ILE A 452 0.22 31.16 0.60
C ILE A 452 -0.42 32.22 -0.30
N ASP A 453 -0.09 33.50 -0.13
CA ASP A 453 -0.58 34.56 -1.01
C ASP A 453 0.05 34.42 -2.41
N LEU A 454 -0.55 33.54 -3.20
CA LEU A 454 -0.13 33.14 -4.55
C LEU A 454 -0.21 34.30 -5.57
N LYS A 455 -0.67 35.50 -5.19
CA LYS A 455 -0.62 36.65 -6.09
C LYS A 455 0.81 37.18 -6.32
N LYS A 456 1.82 36.69 -5.58
CA LYS A 456 3.24 37.10 -5.73
C LYS A 456 4.23 35.99 -6.06
N ASP A 457 3.89 34.71 -5.94
CA ASP A 457 4.89 33.65 -5.98
C ASP A 457 4.69 32.66 -7.13
N THR A 458 5.32 32.97 -8.27
CA THR A 458 5.33 32.12 -9.47
C THR A 458 6.38 31.00 -9.40
N THR A 459 6.98 30.75 -8.23
CA THR A 459 8.16 29.86 -8.03
C THR A 459 8.01 28.74 -7.00
N ALA A 460 6.77 28.39 -6.67
CA ALA A 460 6.43 27.27 -5.79
C ALA A 460 7.06 25.93 -6.23
N TRP A 461 7.41 25.06 -5.27
CA TRP A 461 8.07 23.77 -5.51
C TRP A 461 7.77 22.69 -4.45
N ILE A 462 7.88 21.43 -4.88
CA ILE A 462 7.63 20.23 -4.06
C ILE A 462 8.96 19.62 -3.58
N VAL A 463 9.05 19.29 -2.29
CA VAL A 463 10.23 18.64 -1.69
C VAL A 463 9.84 17.36 -0.94
N GLY A 464 10.68 16.32 -1.00
CA GLY A 464 10.58 15.13 -0.13
C GLY A 464 11.78 14.96 0.80
N LEU A 465 11.59 14.31 1.96
CA LEU A 465 12.69 13.96 2.87
C LEU A 465 13.12 12.50 2.70
N MET A 466 14.43 12.23 2.63
CA MET A 466 15.00 10.88 2.65
C MET A 466 16.02 10.73 3.77
N THR A 467 16.20 9.51 4.26
CA THR A 467 17.07 9.24 5.40
C THR A 467 18.46 8.75 4.97
N ASP A 468 18.60 8.15 3.79
CA ASP A 468 19.82 7.42 3.40
C ASP A 468 20.32 7.89 2.02
N ASP A 469 21.54 7.54 1.61
CA ASP A 469 22.11 7.98 0.32
C ASP A 469 21.41 7.41 -0.93
N ASN A 470 20.56 6.40 -0.75
CA ASN A 470 19.95 5.65 -1.84
C ASN A 470 18.59 6.23 -2.22
N LEU A 471 18.48 6.81 -3.42
CA LEU A 471 17.21 7.17 -4.03
C LEU A 471 16.55 5.92 -4.63
N ASP A 472 15.34 5.60 -4.21
CA ASP A 472 14.61 4.47 -4.78
C ASP A 472 13.85 4.85 -6.07
N ILE A 473 13.46 3.84 -6.86
CA ILE A 473 12.77 4.06 -8.14
C ILE A 473 11.39 4.71 -7.99
N LEU A 474 10.69 4.53 -6.87
CA LEU A 474 9.39 5.16 -6.61
C LEU A 474 9.58 6.65 -6.37
N GLN A 475 10.61 7.02 -5.59
CA GLN A 475 11.03 8.39 -5.36
C GLN A 475 11.39 9.08 -6.69
N VAL A 476 12.19 8.44 -7.56
CA VAL A 476 12.50 8.97 -8.90
C VAL A 476 11.24 9.10 -9.78
N LYS A 477 10.38 8.08 -9.82
CA LYS A 477 9.15 8.10 -10.63
C LYS A 477 8.21 9.21 -10.18
N ASN A 478 8.12 9.48 -8.88
CA ASN A 478 7.28 10.55 -8.35
C ASN A 478 7.80 11.95 -8.72
N LEU A 479 9.13 12.14 -8.71
CA LEU A 479 9.71 13.36 -9.27
C LEU A 479 9.32 13.52 -10.75
N LYS A 480 9.26 12.44 -11.52
CA LYS A 480 8.82 12.45 -12.94
C LYS A 480 7.30 12.60 -13.13
N SER A 481 6.46 12.12 -12.21
CA SER A 481 5.00 12.14 -12.33
C SER A 481 4.35 13.44 -11.84
N ALA A 482 5.07 14.26 -11.06
CA ALA A 482 4.70 15.66 -10.83
C ALA A 482 4.63 16.38 -12.18
N LYS A 483 3.41 16.52 -12.73
CA LYS A 483 3.12 16.92 -14.12
C LYS A 483 3.86 18.21 -14.51
N ASP A 484 4.27 18.30 -15.78
CA ASP A 484 5.07 19.38 -16.40
C ASP A 484 4.44 20.80 -16.41
N GLY A 485 3.41 21.06 -15.59
CA GLY A 485 2.61 22.28 -15.61
C GLY A 485 2.97 23.36 -14.57
N GLU A 486 3.39 23.00 -13.35
CA GLU A 486 3.09 23.88 -12.19
C GLU A 486 4.26 24.28 -11.26
N PHE A 487 5.44 23.64 -11.34
CA PHE A 487 6.56 23.90 -10.40
C PHE A 487 7.88 24.25 -11.09
N THR A 488 8.68 25.13 -10.48
CA THR A 488 9.97 25.58 -11.03
C THR A 488 11.14 24.65 -10.69
N GLU A 489 11.05 23.93 -9.57
CA GLU A 489 12.05 22.97 -9.09
C GLU A 489 11.34 21.84 -8.33
N VAL A 490 11.88 20.63 -8.33
CA VAL A 490 11.35 19.51 -7.52
C VAL A 490 12.53 18.66 -7.06
N GLY A 491 12.56 18.24 -5.81
CA GLY A 491 13.66 17.40 -5.33
C GLY A 491 13.46 16.70 -3.99
N ILE A 492 14.48 15.96 -3.59
CA ILE A 492 14.54 15.14 -2.38
C ILE A 492 15.77 15.57 -1.58
N PHE A 493 15.54 15.96 -0.33
CA PHE A 493 16.60 16.35 0.58
C PHE A 493 16.90 15.22 1.56
N ASN A 494 18.20 14.88 1.65
CA ASN A 494 18.77 14.02 2.66
C ASN A 494 19.47 14.88 3.74
N PRO A 495 18.81 15.11 4.88
CA PRO A 495 19.41 15.82 5.99
C PRO A 495 20.43 15.00 6.79
N ARG A 496 20.57 13.68 6.64
CA ARG A 496 21.69 12.94 7.25
C ARG A 496 23.01 13.17 6.53
N LEU A 497 22.94 13.52 5.25
CA LEU A 497 24.09 13.68 4.34
C LEU A 497 24.25 15.10 3.80
N ASN A 498 23.40 16.04 4.23
CA ASN A 498 23.33 17.39 3.68
C ASN A 498 23.24 17.40 2.14
N THR A 499 22.53 16.44 1.57
CA THR A 499 22.53 16.22 0.13
C THR A 499 21.14 16.44 -0.44
N TYR A 500 21.04 17.17 -1.54
CA TYR A 500 19.79 17.44 -2.24
C TYR A 500 19.86 16.97 -3.69
N TYR A 501 18.93 16.09 -4.05
CA TYR A 501 18.78 15.54 -5.38
C TYR A 501 17.56 16.17 -6.04
N PHE A 502 17.72 16.88 -7.15
CA PHE A 502 16.66 17.73 -7.68
C PHE A 502 16.70 17.85 -9.19
N LYS A 503 15.59 18.31 -9.76
CA LYS A 503 15.52 18.77 -11.14
C LYS A 503 14.93 20.18 -11.16
N THR A 504 15.55 21.05 -11.94
CA THR A 504 15.02 22.37 -12.27
C THR A 504 14.38 22.34 -13.63
N ARG A 505 13.33 23.14 -13.80
CA ARG A 505 12.83 23.44 -15.13
C ARG A 505 13.69 24.55 -15.76
N PRO A 506 14.08 24.47 -17.03
CA PRO A 506 14.55 25.66 -17.73
C PRO A 506 13.44 26.72 -17.69
N LYS A 507 13.78 27.96 -17.31
CA LYS A 507 12.87 29.09 -17.50
C LYS A 507 12.41 29.02 -18.97
N ARG A 508 11.12 28.86 -19.21
CA ARG A 508 10.58 29.26 -20.51
C ARG A 508 10.77 30.77 -20.50
N ASP A 509 11.73 31.27 -21.27
CA ASP A 509 11.73 32.68 -21.61
C ASP A 509 10.40 32.92 -22.29
N TYR A 510 9.45 33.48 -21.53
CA TYR A 510 8.35 34.20 -22.13
C TYR A 510 8.97 35.47 -22.69
N GLU A 511 9.70 35.33 -23.81
CA GLU A 511 9.98 36.47 -24.67
C GLU A 511 8.63 36.99 -25.18
N LEU A 512 8.49 38.31 -24.98
CA LEU A 512 7.37 39.18 -25.33
C LEU A 512 6.91 39.03 -26.78
#